data_AF-A0A7V4EJB7-F1
#
_entry.id   AF-A0A7V4EJB7-F1
#
_cell.length_a   1.000
_cell.length_b   1.000
_cell.length_c   1.000
_cell.angle_alpha   90.00
_cell.angle_beta   90.00
_cell.angle_gamma   90.00
#
_symmetry.space_group_name_H-M   'P 1'
#
loop_
_entity.id
_entity.type
_entity.pdbx_description
1 polymer ?
#
loop_
_entity_poly.entity_id
_entity_poly.type
_entity_poly.pdbx_seq_one_letter_code
_entity_poly.pdbx_strand_id
1 'polypeptide(L)'
;MKQTEATRLVHQTGAEARILWVDATANFTRLCQPEGVRELVRKSREAGINALVVDVKDLTGRVLYDSRIAPRLEEYSGTRNAPGFDLLRTASEECRANGVAIYAAINVFAEGRKAEGGPVFDHPEWEAVVQDPEAWIVAGKGPGYPVARINRKAPEGRLALFEEPGAAGEPTDGETRLLLDPARQTVLPAGEEPPSGALLLAATGAAGEWLRSLKPGDTAEVVTRPRFIASRHAQEMHNAIFVNPANRQVRDYELSIVREIVENYDIDGIVLDRMRYSGLNADFSELSRRSFEIWLGRPVERWPEDILLLPALSRQQPVWGPLFQKWLHWRALNIKTFAQEARAVIKSARPDLEMAVYVGSWYWSYYPLGVNWASDRFRPAAAWATPDYHQTGYAPLMDWITTGCYYPTVSREEAAEKGLSQAATVQAAAEGSAHVIGNASFFYAGLYLLDYRNNPEQFIRAVEMCRQASQGVMLFDLVYIEQYGWWDLLKQVFAGEVPTLPQRIPELRSALHEAYLRSH
;
A
#
# COMPACT_ATOMS: atom_id res chain seq x y z
N MET A 1 -3.53 18.04 -21.68
CA MET A 1 -2.70 17.22 -20.79
C MET A 1 -1.41 17.97 -20.49
N LYS A 2 -0.97 18.04 -19.23
CA LYS A 2 0.30 18.70 -18.86
C LYS A 2 1.41 17.65 -18.77
N GLN A 3 2.25 17.55 -19.80
CA GLN A 3 3.43 16.68 -19.78
C GLN A 3 4.65 17.40 -19.19
N THR A 4 5.52 16.66 -18.53
CA THR A 4 6.84 17.18 -18.12
C THR A 4 7.76 17.31 -19.33
N GLU A 5 8.83 18.10 -19.18
CA GLU A 5 9.89 18.20 -20.18
C GLU A 5 10.47 16.82 -20.54
N ALA A 6 10.74 16.00 -19.52
CA ALA A 6 11.29 14.66 -19.71
C ALA A 6 10.32 13.73 -20.45
N THR A 7 9.03 13.78 -20.17
CA THR A 7 8.03 12.98 -20.92
C THR A 7 8.02 13.35 -22.40
N ARG A 8 8.02 14.64 -22.72
CA ARG A 8 8.07 15.10 -24.12
C ARG A 8 9.32 14.62 -24.85
N LEU A 9 10.48 14.67 -24.19
CA LEU A 9 11.73 14.21 -24.79
C LEU A 9 11.71 12.70 -25.06
N VAL A 10 11.22 11.90 -24.10
CA VAL A 10 11.04 10.45 -24.30
C VAL A 10 10.16 10.19 -25.53
N HIS A 11 9.00 10.86 -25.63
CA HIS A 11 8.10 10.71 -26.77
C HIS A 11 8.75 11.08 -28.12
N GLN A 12 9.60 12.11 -28.17
CA GLN A 12 10.30 12.51 -29.39
C GLN A 12 11.30 11.45 -29.89
N THR A 13 11.85 10.63 -29.00
CA THR A 13 12.75 9.53 -29.37
C THR A 13 12.02 8.27 -29.84
N GLY A 14 10.70 8.17 -29.62
CA GLY A 14 9.93 6.95 -29.82
C GLY A 14 10.18 5.85 -28.77
N ALA A 15 10.94 6.16 -27.71
CA ALA A 15 11.13 5.25 -26.58
C ALA A 15 9.86 5.19 -25.71
N GLU A 16 9.61 4.03 -25.11
CA GLU A 16 8.40 3.79 -24.33
C GLU A 16 8.57 2.53 -23.46
N ALA A 17 8.15 2.60 -22.20
CA ALA A 17 8.03 1.41 -21.37
C ALA A 17 6.64 0.76 -21.52
N ARG A 18 6.61 -0.54 -21.79
CA ARG A 18 5.39 -1.36 -21.85
C ARG A 18 5.59 -2.51 -20.89
N ILE A 19 5.16 -2.29 -19.64
CA ILE A 19 5.44 -3.15 -18.50
C ILE A 19 4.22 -4.02 -18.21
N LEU A 20 4.44 -5.32 -18.06
CA LEU A 20 3.45 -6.22 -17.50
C LEU A 20 3.91 -6.67 -16.12
N TRP A 21 3.10 -6.38 -15.09
CA TRP A 21 3.31 -6.92 -13.76
C TRP A 21 2.68 -8.31 -13.66
N VAL A 22 3.35 -9.19 -12.93
CA VAL A 22 2.97 -10.58 -12.74
C VAL A 22 2.99 -10.91 -11.24
N ASP A 23 1.83 -10.80 -10.59
CA ASP A 23 1.67 -11.16 -9.17
C ASP A 23 1.87 -12.67 -8.97
N ALA A 24 2.65 -13.04 -7.96
CA ALA A 24 3.05 -14.41 -7.70
C ALA A 24 1.84 -15.31 -7.40
N THR A 25 1.01 -14.89 -6.46
CA THR A 25 -0.09 -15.72 -5.94
C THR A 25 -1.30 -15.76 -6.87
N ALA A 26 -1.60 -14.66 -7.55
CA ALA A 26 -2.69 -14.57 -8.53
C ALA A 26 -2.39 -15.39 -9.80
N ASN A 27 -1.10 -15.55 -10.15
CA ASN A 27 -0.66 -16.28 -11.32
C ASN A 27 0.03 -17.61 -10.99
N PHE A 28 -0.04 -18.08 -9.73
CA PHE A 28 0.75 -19.22 -9.25
C PHE A 28 0.58 -20.47 -10.12
N THR A 29 -0.64 -20.76 -10.59
CA THR A 29 -0.92 -21.91 -11.47
C THR A 29 -0.19 -21.87 -12.81
N ARG A 30 0.19 -20.69 -13.29
CA ARG A 30 0.99 -20.48 -14.50
C ARG A 30 2.47 -20.41 -14.19
N LEU A 31 2.82 -19.82 -13.05
CA LEU A 31 4.19 -19.60 -12.63
C LEU A 31 4.82 -20.82 -11.94
N CYS A 32 4.07 -21.87 -11.64
CA CYS A 32 4.59 -23.04 -10.95
C CYS A 32 5.28 -24.06 -11.89
N GLN A 33 5.35 -23.80 -13.20
CA GLN A 33 5.93 -24.70 -14.21
C GLN A 33 6.77 -23.92 -15.26
N PRO A 34 7.87 -24.49 -15.78
CA PRO A 34 8.69 -23.84 -16.81
C PRO A 34 7.92 -23.46 -18.08
N GLU A 35 7.00 -24.31 -18.53
CA GLU A 35 6.24 -24.11 -19.76
C GLU A 35 5.31 -22.90 -19.65
N GLY A 36 4.72 -22.68 -18.47
CA GLY A 36 3.86 -21.54 -18.22
C GLY A 36 4.65 -20.22 -18.25
N VAL A 37 5.88 -20.22 -17.75
CA VAL A 37 6.79 -19.06 -17.82
C VAL A 37 7.23 -18.78 -19.26
N ARG A 38 7.63 -19.81 -20.01
CA ARG A 38 7.97 -19.66 -21.44
C ARG A 38 6.82 -19.07 -22.24
N GLU A 39 5.61 -19.59 -22.03
CA GLU A 39 4.42 -19.13 -22.73
C GLU A 39 4.06 -17.68 -22.36
N LEU A 40 4.20 -17.31 -21.08
CA LEU A 40 4.06 -15.93 -20.62
C LEU A 40 5.02 -14.99 -21.34
N VAL A 41 6.32 -15.31 -21.37
CA VAL A 41 7.35 -14.46 -22.01
C VAL A 41 7.08 -14.33 -23.51
N ARG A 42 6.77 -15.44 -24.19
CA ARG A 42 6.43 -15.46 -25.62
C ARG A 42 5.23 -14.56 -25.92
N LYS A 43 4.11 -14.76 -25.23
CA LYS A 43 2.89 -13.94 -25.40
C LYS A 43 3.15 -12.46 -25.13
N SER A 44 3.92 -12.16 -24.08
CA SER A 44 4.31 -10.80 -23.74
C SER A 44 5.08 -10.14 -24.87
N ARG A 45 6.13 -10.81 -25.38
CA ARG A 45 6.92 -10.30 -26.50
C ARG A 45 6.08 -10.08 -27.75
N GLU A 46 5.21 -11.04 -28.10
CA GLU A 46 4.32 -10.93 -29.25
C GLU A 46 3.29 -9.80 -29.12
N ALA A 47 2.86 -9.50 -27.89
CA ALA A 47 1.97 -8.40 -27.57
C ALA A 47 2.69 -7.04 -27.49
N GLY A 48 4.00 -6.99 -27.73
CA GLY A 48 4.79 -5.77 -27.70
C GLY A 48 5.19 -5.30 -26.31
N ILE A 49 5.04 -6.13 -25.28
CA ILE A 49 5.58 -5.88 -23.93
C ILE A 49 7.10 -5.99 -23.98
N ASN A 50 7.80 -5.00 -23.42
CA ASN A 50 9.26 -4.94 -23.39
C ASN A 50 9.87 -5.11 -22.00
N ALA A 51 9.05 -5.20 -20.95
CA ALA A 51 9.48 -5.48 -19.59
C ALA A 51 8.44 -6.31 -18.82
N LEU A 52 8.93 -7.32 -18.08
CA LEU A 52 8.17 -8.06 -17.08
C LEU A 52 8.64 -7.68 -15.69
N VAL A 53 7.68 -7.40 -14.80
CA VAL A 53 7.92 -7.32 -13.36
C VAL A 53 7.32 -8.57 -12.75
N VAL A 54 8.17 -9.46 -12.23
CA VAL A 54 7.75 -10.75 -11.69
C VAL A 54 7.90 -10.73 -10.19
N ASP A 55 6.81 -10.93 -9.45
CA ASP A 55 6.87 -11.08 -8.00
C ASP A 55 7.63 -12.36 -7.65
N VAL A 56 8.80 -12.20 -7.01
CA VAL A 56 9.65 -13.32 -6.57
C VAL A 56 9.65 -13.49 -5.06
N LYS A 57 9.15 -12.49 -4.32
CA LYS A 57 8.82 -12.55 -2.89
C LYS A 57 7.41 -12.01 -2.70
N ASP A 58 6.49 -12.88 -2.31
CA ASP A 58 5.07 -12.56 -2.21
C ASP A 58 4.70 -11.91 -0.87
N LEU A 59 3.41 -11.61 -0.68
CA LEU A 59 2.90 -11.02 0.56
C LEU A 59 3.02 -11.94 1.79
N THR A 60 3.31 -13.25 1.62
CA THR A 60 3.55 -14.16 2.75
C THR A 60 5.00 -14.09 3.25
N GLY A 61 5.86 -13.30 2.62
CA GLY A 61 7.30 -13.23 2.91
C GLY A 61 8.09 -14.41 2.33
N ARG A 62 7.43 -15.30 1.59
CA ARG A 62 8.05 -16.46 0.96
C ARG A 62 8.51 -16.14 -0.46
N VAL A 63 9.54 -16.83 -0.91
CA VAL A 63 10.13 -16.62 -2.23
C VAL A 63 9.77 -17.73 -3.22
N LEU A 64 9.82 -17.43 -4.52
CA LEU A 64 9.53 -18.37 -5.62
C LEU A 64 10.79 -18.86 -6.36
N TYR A 65 11.97 -18.61 -5.79
CA TYR A 65 13.27 -19.05 -6.31
C TYR A 65 14.02 -19.87 -5.24
N ASP A 66 15.14 -20.48 -5.63
CA ASP A 66 15.97 -21.24 -4.70
C ASP A 66 16.78 -20.30 -3.80
N SER A 67 16.27 -20.06 -2.58
CA SER A 67 16.90 -19.20 -1.57
C SER A 67 17.54 -19.99 -0.44
N ARG A 68 18.64 -19.46 0.09
CA ARG A 68 19.28 -19.90 1.33
C ARG A 68 18.86 -19.07 2.55
N ILE A 69 18.11 -18.00 2.32
CA ILE A 69 17.77 -16.99 3.32
C ILE A 69 16.28 -17.06 3.67
N ALA A 70 15.42 -16.92 2.66
CA ALA A 70 13.98 -16.84 2.83
C ALA A 70 13.31 -18.20 2.59
N PRO A 71 12.23 -18.53 3.31
CA PRO A 71 11.48 -19.75 3.05
C PRO A 71 10.80 -19.70 1.68
N ARG A 72 10.70 -20.85 1.02
CA ARG A 72 10.11 -20.97 -0.31
C ARG A 72 8.60 -21.18 -0.26
N LEU A 73 7.88 -20.56 -1.19
CA LEU A 73 6.47 -20.83 -1.42
C LEU A 73 6.33 -22.06 -2.33
N GLU A 74 6.27 -23.24 -1.72
CA GLU A 74 6.21 -24.52 -2.45
C GLU A 74 4.84 -24.82 -3.07
N GLU A 75 3.78 -24.40 -2.40
CA GLU A 75 2.40 -24.68 -2.77
C GLU A 75 1.51 -23.48 -2.44
N TYR A 76 0.57 -23.18 -3.33
CA TYR A 76 -0.45 -22.16 -3.12
C TYR A 76 -1.77 -22.60 -3.73
N SER A 77 -2.86 -22.48 -2.95
CA SER A 77 -4.22 -22.84 -3.37
C SER A 77 -4.34 -24.25 -3.98
N GLY A 78 -3.63 -25.23 -3.41
CA GLY A 78 -3.63 -26.64 -3.87
C GLY A 78 -2.81 -26.90 -5.12
N THR A 79 -2.08 -25.92 -5.65
CA THR A 79 -1.15 -26.08 -6.78
C THR A 79 0.29 -26.01 -6.27
N ARG A 80 1.18 -26.84 -6.81
CA ARG A 80 2.57 -26.96 -6.38
C ARG A 80 3.56 -26.62 -7.49
N ASN A 81 4.71 -26.08 -7.10
CA ASN A 81 5.85 -25.93 -8.02
C ASN A 81 6.29 -27.28 -8.60
N ALA A 82 6.75 -27.26 -9.85
CA ALA A 82 7.46 -28.39 -10.41
C ALA A 82 8.70 -28.70 -9.52
N PRO A 83 9.07 -29.98 -9.38
CA PRO A 83 10.23 -30.36 -8.58
C PRO A 83 11.51 -29.61 -9.01
N GLY A 84 12.14 -28.90 -8.07
CA GLY A 84 13.37 -28.14 -8.33
C GLY A 84 13.18 -26.88 -9.17
N PHE A 85 11.94 -26.40 -9.35
CA PHE A 85 11.64 -25.30 -10.27
C PHE A 85 11.92 -23.90 -9.70
N ASP A 86 13.02 -23.29 -10.11
CA ASP A 86 13.36 -21.90 -9.76
C ASP A 86 12.69 -20.92 -10.74
N LEU A 87 11.62 -20.23 -10.28
CA LEU A 87 10.87 -19.29 -11.11
C LEU A 87 11.76 -18.17 -11.66
N LEU A 88 12.58 -17.55 -10.80
CA LEU A 88 13.34 -16.38 -11.21
C LEU A 88 14.43 -16.75 -12.22
N ARG A 89 15.08 -17.90 -12.04
CA ARG A 89 16.05 -18.44 -13.00
C ARG A 89 15.40 -18.64 -14.36
N THR A 90 14.33 -19.43 -14.43
CA THR A 90 13.65 -19.72 -15.70
C THR A 90 13.09 -18.45 -16.34
N ALA A 91 12.46 -17.56 -15.58
CA ALA A 91 11.94 -16.31 -16.10
C ALA A 91 13.06 -15.43 -16.67
N SER A 92 14.21 -15.35 -16.00
CA SER A 92 15.34 -14.54 -16.46
C SER A 92 15.95 -15.06 -17.76
N GLU A 93 16.13 -16.38 -17.89
CA GLU A 93 16.66 -17.03 -19.08
C GLU A 93 15.71 -16.87 -20.28
N GLU A 94 14.42 -17.11 -20.09
CA GLU A 94 13.41 -16.96 -21.14
C GLU A 94 13.25 -15.50 -21.56
N CYS A 95 13.25 -14.55 -20.62
CA CYS A 95 13.21 -13.11 -20.93
C CYS A 95 14.42 -12.68 -21.75
N ARG A 96 15.62 -13.12 -21.36
CA ARG A 96 16.85 -12.81 -22.09
C ARG A 96 16.83 -13.36 -23.51
N ALA A 97 16.38 -14.60 -23.69
CA ALA A 97 16.25 -15.24 -25.00
C ALA A 97 15.27 -14.52 -25.94
N ASN A 98 14.29 -13.80 -25.39
CA ASN A 98 13.24 -13.10 -26.14
C ASN A 98 13.43 -11.57 -26.19
N GLY A 99 14.53 -11.04 -25.65
CA GLY A 99 14.79 -9.60 -25.61
C GLY A 99 13.73 -8.81 -24.82
N VAL A 100 13.22 -9.41 -23.73
CA VAL A 100 12.29 -8.77 -22.79
C VAL A 100 13.09 -8.48 -21.52
N ALA A 101 12.98 -7.26 -20.97
CA ALA A 101 13.60 -6.95 -19.70
C ALA A 101 12.86 -7.67 -18.56
N ILE A 102 13.58 -8.09 -17.53
CA ILE A 102 13.01 -8.71 -16.33
C ILE A 102 13.43 -7.96 -15.07
N TYR A 103 12.44 -7.65 -14.24
CA TYR A 103 12.64 -7.10 -12.91
C TYR A 103 12.06 -8.03 -11.86
N ALA A 104 12.87 -8.35 -10.85
CA ALA A 104 12.43 -9.13 -9.71
C ALA A 104 11.72 -8.21 -8.71
N ALA A 105 10.42 -8.40 -8.52
CA ALA A 105 9.64 -7.65 -7.55
C ALA A 105 9.66 -8.35 -6.18
N ILE A 106 9.85 -7.55 -5.14
CA ILE A 106 9.79 -8.00 -3.75
C ILE A 106 8.80 -7.18 -2.94
N ASN A 107 7.92 -7.85 -2.20
CA ASN A 107 7.05 -7.23 -1.20
C ASN A 107 7.85 -6.97 0.08
N VAL A 108 8.56 -5.84 0.16
CA VAL A 108 9.63 -5.57 1.15
C VAL A 108 9.20 -5.84 2.59
N PHE A 109 8.25 -5.09 3.15
CA PHE A 109 7.92 -5.21 4.58
C PHE A 109 6.69 -6.06 4.87
N ALA A 110 6.28 -6.92 3.93
CA ALA A 110 5.23 -7.91 4.13
C ALA A 110 5.84 -9.31 4.33
N GLU A 111 5.71 -9.85 5.54
CA GLU A 111 6.38 -11.09 5.97
C GLU A 111 5.39 -12.16 6.44
N GLY A 112 4.14 -12.07 6.01
CA GLY A 112 3.14 -13.08 6.32
C GLY A 112 1.73 -12.70 5.91
N ARG A 113 0.86 -13.71 5.88
CA ARG A 113 -0.58 -13.51 5.80
C ARG A 113 -1.29 -14.23 6.93
N LYS A 114 -2.45 -13.69 7.35
CA LYS A 114 -3.21 -14.20 8.50
C LYS A 114 -3.61 -15.69 8.35
N ALA A 115 -3.94 -16.14 7.15
CA ALA A 115 -4.36 -17.52 6.91
C ALA A 115 -3.17 -18.44 6.53
N GLU A 116 -2.22 -17.94 5.74
CA GLU A 116 -1.14 -18.72 5.13
C GLU A 116 0.16 -18.77 5.95
N GLY A 117 0.27 -17.94 7.00
CA GLY A 117 1.51 -17.79 7.78
C GLY A 117 2.58 -16.96 7.06
N GLY A 118 3.82 -17.05 7.52
CA GLY A 118 4.99 -16.38 6.95
C GLY A 118 6.14 -16.25 7.97
N PRO A 119 7.33 -15.76 7.56
CA PRO A 119 8.49 -15.60 8.45
C PRO A 119 8.20 -14.83 9.74
N VAL A 120 7.27 -13.87 9.71
CA VAL A 120 6.85 -13.10 10.90
C VAL A 120 6.26 -13.97 12.03
N PHE A 121 5.83 -15.19 11.74
CA PHE A 121 5.34 -16.12 12.76
C PHE A 121 6.47 -16.79 13.54
N ASP A 122 7.63 -16.99 12.91
CA ASP A 122 8.85 -17.50 13.53
C ASP A 122 9.63 -16.37 14.22
N HIS A 123 9.40 -15.12 13.78
CA HIS A 123 10.01 -13.89 14.30
C HIS A 123 8.96 -12.86 14.77
N PRO A 124 8.21 -13.15 15.85
CA PRO A 124 7.18 -12.22 16.35
C PRO A 124 7.73 -10.85 16.77
N GLU A 125 9.02 -10.74 17.09
CA GLU A 125 9.72 -9.49 17.39
C GLU A 125 9.92 -8.57 16.18
N TRP A 126 9.76 -9.10 14.95
CA TRP A 126 9.78 -8.29 13.73
C TRP A 126 8.45 -7.61 13.46
N GLU A 127 7.37 -8.19 13.97
CA GLU A 127 6.02 -7.80 13.61
C GLU A 127 5.70 -6.36 14.01
N ALA A 128 4.96 -5.67 13.14
CA ALA A 128 4.46 -4.36 13.46
C ALA A 128 3.46 -4.40 14.62
N VAL A 129 3.58 -3.44 15.53
CA VAL A 129 2.60 -3.18 16.59
C VAL A 129 1.72 -2.03 16.16
N VAL A 130 0.40 -2.23 16.22
CA VAL A 130 -0.57 -1.24 15.78
C VAL A 130 -1.43 -0.72 16.92
N GLN A 131 -1.89 0.52 16.80
CA GLN A 131 -2.95 1.08 17.63
C GLN A 131 -4.31 0.50 17.19
N ASP A 132 -4.99 -0.16 18.11
CA ASP A 132 -6.32 -0.76 17.97
C ASP A 132 -7.24 -0.16 19.03
N PRO A 133 -7.88 0.99 18.75
CA PRO A 133 -8.58 1.75 19.76
C PRO A 133 -9.81 1.03 20.30
N GLU A 134 -9.96 1.00 21.62
CA GLU A 134 -11.14 0.45 22.29
C GLU A 134 -12.09 1.57 22.72
N ALA A 135 -13.37 1.43 22.37
CA ALA A 135 -14.41 2.31 22.90
C ALA A 135 -14.80 1.86 24.32
N TRP A 136 -14.96 2.82 25.21
CA TRP A 136 -15.43 2.62 26.58
C TRP A 136 -16.57 3.58 26.84
N ILE A 137 -17.61 3.12 27.54
CA ILE A 137 -18.66 4.00 28.05
C ILE A 137 -18.34 4.35 29.48
N VAL A 138 -18.04 5.61 29.75
CA VAL A 138 -17.76 6.13 31.09
C VAL A 138 -18.97 6.91 31.55
N ALA A 139 -19.63 6.44 32.62
CA ALA A 139 -20.74 7.14 33.26
C ALA A 139 -20.27 7.79 34.56
N GLY A 140 -20.45 9.11 34.68
CA GLY A 140 -19.98 9.90 35.82
C GLY A 140 -18.47 9.70 36.11
N LYS A 141 -18.13 9.34 37.36
CA LYS A 141 -16.74 9.07 37.79
C LYS A 141 -16.41 7.57 37.89
N GLY A 142 -17.24 6.71 37.29
CA GLY A 142 -17.05 5.26 37.34
C GLY A 142 -15.88 4.76 36.46
N PRO A 143 -15.50 3.47 36.58
CA PRO A 143 -14.40 2.88 35.80
C PRO A 143 -14.68 2.78 34.27
N GLY A 144 -15.96 2.89 33.90
CA GLY A 144 -16.48 2.69 32.56
C GLY A 144 -16.64 1.21 32.18
N TYR A 145 -17.32 0.95 31.07
CA TYR A 145 -17.57 -0.38 30.54
C TYR A 145 -17.02 -0.50 29.11
N PRO A 146 -16.20 -1.53 28.79
CA PRO A 146 -15.62 -1.68 27.46
C PRO A 146 -16.67 -2.12 26.45
N VAL A 147 -16.67 -1.49 25.29
CA VAL A 147 -17.47 -1.88 24.13
C VAL A 147 -16.75 -3.02 23.41
N ALA A 148 -17.38 -4.19 23.38
CA ALA A 148 -16.81 -5.38 22.74
C ALA A 148 -17.06 -5.41 21.23
N ARG A 149 -18.14 -4.79 20.75
CA ARG A 149 -18.51 -4.76 19.33
C ARG A 149 -19.10 -3.41 18.96
N ILE A 150 -18.69 -2.89 17.82
CA ILE A 150 -19.25 -1.69 17.19
C ILE A 150 -20.06 -2.12 15.97
N ASN A 151 -21.28 -1.60 15.84
CA ASN A 151 -22.24 -1.88 14.77
C ASN A 151 -22.61 -3.36 14.60
N ARG A 152 -22.45 -4.17 15.66
CA ARG A 152 -22.78 -5.60 15.71
C ARG A 152 -23.18 -6.00 17.12
N LYS A 153 -24.03 -7.02 17.24
CA LYS A 153 -24.38 -7.61 18.55
C LYS A 153 -23.14 -8.17 19.25
N ALA A 154 -23.06 -7.95 20.55
CA ALA A 154 -21.98 -8.43 21.39
C ALA A 154 -22.35 -9.79 22.02
N PRO A 155 -21.35 -10.61 22.40
CA PRO A 155 -21.58 -11.79 23.22
C PRO A 155 -22.24 -11.44 24.57
N GLU A 156 -22.86 -12.43 25.22
CA GLU A 156 -23.49 -12.23 26.52
C GLU A 156 -22.53 -11.63 27.56
N GLY A 157 -23.04 -10.70 28.38
CA GLY A 157 -22.25 -10.02 29.40
C GLY A 157 -21.28 -8.97 28.84
N ARG A 158 -21.29 -8.71 27.54
CA ARG A 158 -20.47 -7.69 26.86
C ARG A 158 -21.34 -6.60 26.25
N LEU A 159 -20.77 -5.41 26.07
CA LEU A 159 -21.46 -4.24 25.54
C LEU A 159 -21.28 -4.14 24.02
N ALA A 160 -22.39 -3.92 23.30
CA ALA A 160 -22.40 -3.46 21.91
C ALA A 160 -22.70 -1.97 21.84
N LEU A 161 -22.09 -1.29 20.87
CA LEU A 161 -22.38 0.10 20.50
C LEU A 161 -22.76 0.14 19.02
N PHE A 162 -23.85 0.82 18.68
CA PHE A 162 -24.22 1.10 17.30
C PHE A 162 -24.11 2.61 17.06
N GLU A 163 -23.32 2.98 16.06
CA GLU A 163 -23.16 4.36 15.62
C GLU A 163 -24.41 4.88 14.91
N GLU A 164 -25.16 3.97 14.30
CA GLU A 164 -26.49 4.18 13.74
C GLU A 164 -27.48 3.29 14.51
N PRO A 165 -28.31 3.84 15.41
CA PRO A 165 -29.25 3.05 16.22
C PRO A 165 -30.13 2.09 15.40
N GLY A 166 -30.55 2.49 14.19
CA GLY A 166 -31.34 1.66 13.29
C GLY A 166 -30.63 0.39 12.82
N ALA A 167 -29.30 0.35 12.80
CA ALA A 167 -28.52 -0.82 12.40
C ALA A 167 -28.57 -1.96 13.43
N ALA A 168 -29.06 -1.71 14.64
CA ALA A 168 -29.16 -2.73 15.68
C ALA A 168 -30.29 -3.76 15.46
N GLY A 169 -31.26 -3.42 14.60
CA GLY A 169 -32.47 -4.22 14.39
C GLY A 169 -33.29 -4.40 15.66
N GLU A 170 -34.18 -5.40 15.66
CA GLU A 170 -35.07 -5.67 16.80
C GLU A 170 -34.31 -6.17 18.05
N PRO A 171 -34.78 -5.81 19.26
CA PRO A 171 -34.20 -6.29 20.51
C PRO A 171 -34.37 -7.81 20.65
N THR A 172 -33.33 -8.46 21.19
CA THR A 172 -33.40 -9.87 21.59
C THR A 172 -33.84 -10.00 23.04
N ASP A 173 -34.35 -11.18 23.41
CA ASP A 173 -34.77 -11.46 24.78
C ASP A 173 -33.67 -11.15 25.80
N GLY A 174 -34.03 -10.40 26.85
CA GLY A 174 -33.11 -9.97 27.91
C GLY A 174 -32.14 -8.85 27.52
N GLU A 175 -32.18 -8.36 26.28
CA GLU A 175 -31.35 -7.23 25.83
C GLU A 175 -31.83 -5.93 26.46
N THR A 176 -30.89 -5.22 27.07
CA THR A 176 -31.09 -3.85 27.56
C THR A 176 -30.52 -2.88 26.54
N ARG A 177 -31.30 -1.85 26.22
CA ARG A 177 -30.94 -0.79 25.29
C ARG A 177 -31.00 0.57 25.96
N LEU A 178 -30.03 1.43 25.62
CA LEU A 178 -30.00 2.83 26.00
C LEU A 178 -29.49 3.66 24.84
N LEU A 179 -30.01 4.88 24.72
CA LEU A 179 -29.46 5.87 23.79
C LEU A 179 -28.44 6.74 24.53
N LEU A 180 -27.41 7.16 23.81
CA LEU A 180 -26.39 8.09 24.30
C LEU A 180 -26.28 9.26 23.31
N ASP A 181 -26.51 10.48 23.81
CA ASP A 181 -26.20 11.71 23.08
C ASP A 181 -24.71 12.02 23.25
N PRO A 182 -23.86 11.82 22.22
CA PRO A 182 -22.43 12.07 22.31
C PRO A 182 -22.10 13.56 22.42
N ALA A 183 -22.98 14.46 21.95
CA ALA A 183 -22.73 15.89 21.92
C ALA A 183 -23.03 16.53 23.29
N ARG A 184 -24.07 16.04 23.96
CA ARG A 184 -24.41 16.45 25.33
C ARG A 184 -23.75 15.60 26.41
N GLN A 185 -23.19 14.45 26.04
CA GLN A 185 -22.66 13.44 26.97
C GLN A 185 -23.73 12.99 27.97
N THR A 186 -24.95 12.72 27.49
CA THR A 186 -26.10 12.38 28.34
C THR A 186 -26.79 11.11 27.86
N VAL A 187 -27.19 10.28 28.82
CA VAL A 187 -28.05 9.11 28.58
C VAL A 187 -29.46 9.57 28.22
N LEU A 188 -30.02 8.97 27.17
CA LEU A 188 -31.37 9.21 26.66
C LEU A 188 -32.23 7.93 26.80
N PRO A 189 -33.56 8.07 26.94
CA PRO A 189 -34.45 6.91 26.94
C PRO A 189 -34.45 6.21 25.58
N ALA A 190 -34.44 4.87 25.56
CA ALA A 190 -34.37 4.09 24.32
C ALA A 190 -35.66 4.05 23.48
N GLY A 191 -36.78 4.55 24.01
CA GLY A 191 -38.10 4.49 23.38
C GLY A 191 -38.52 5.74 22.59
N GLU A 192 -37.64 6.75 22.50
CA GLU A 192 -37.88 7.96 21.69
C GLU A 192 -37.18 7.85 20.33
N GLU A 193 -37.64 8.63 19.35
CA GLU A 193 -36.93 8.76 18.08
C GLU A 193 -35.51 9.29 18.36
N PRO A 194 -34.46 8.55 17.99
CA PRO A 194 -33.10 8.91 18.36
C PRO A 194 -32.72 10.23 17.68
N PRO A 195 -32.19 11.23 18.43
CA PRO A 195 -31.73 12.45 17.81
C PRO A 195 -30.57 12.15 16.85
N SER A 196 -30.38 13.03 15.87
CA SER A 196 -29.28 12.89 14.90
C SER A 196 -27.93 12.76 15.63
N GLY A 197 -27.18 11.70 15.30
CA GLY A 197 -25.90 11.40 15.93
C GLY A 197 -25.98 10.66 17.27
N ALA A 198 -27.17 10.29 17.77
CA ALA A 198 -27.29 9.42 18.93
C ALA A 198 -26.66 8.05 18.68
N LEU A 199 -26.09 7.47 19.74
CA LEU A 199 -25.56 6.11 19.75
C LEU A 199 -26.54 5.19 20.46
N LEU A 200 -26.63 3.94 20.03
CA LEU A 200 -27.34 2.90 20.77
C LEU A 200 -26.35 2.00 21.49
N LEU A 201 -26.52 1.87 22.80
CA LEU A 201 -25.85 0.88 23.63
C LEU A 201 -26.78 -0.31 23.81
N ALA A 202 -26.29 -1.52 23.56
CA ALA A 202 -27.07 -2.75 23.68
C ALA A 202 -26.26 -3.84 24.38
N ALA A 203 -26.87 -4.52 25.35
CA ALA A 203 -26.20 -5.62 26.06
C ALA A 203 -27.17 -6.57 26.76
N THR A 204 -26.73 -7.81 26.98
CA THR A 204 -27.39 -8.82 27.82
C THR A 204 -26.50 -9.17 29.03
N GLY A 205 -27.03 -9.94 29.98
CA GLY A 205 -26.29 -10.39 31.18
C GLY A 205 -25.74 -9.23 32.02
N ALA A 206 -24.52 -9.38 32.55
CA ALA A 206 -23.88 -8.39 33.42
C ALA A 206 -23.75 -6.99 32.80
N ALA A 207 -23.44 -6.89 31.51
CA ALA A 207 -23.39 -5.61 30.81
C ALA A 207 -24.79 -4.98 30.63
N GLY A 208 -25.82 -5.81 30.45
CA GLY A 208 -27.21 -5.36 30.45
C GLY A 208 -27.65 -4.84 31.82
N GLU A 209 -27.29 -5.53 32.91
CA GLU A 209 -27.53 -5.05 34.28
C GLU A 209 -26.82 -3.72 34.55
N TRP A 210 -25.58 -3.59 34.09
CA TRP A 210 -24.85 -2.32 34.16
C TRP A 210 -25.57 -1.21 33.38
N LEU A 211 -26.04 -1.46 32.14
CA LEU A 211 -26.83 -0.49 31.39
C LEU A 211 -28.10 -0.08 32.15
N ARG A 212 -28.84 -1.02 32.75
CA ARG A 212 -30.04 -0.70 33.55
C ARG A 212 -29.76 0.18 34.76
N SER A 213 -28.52 0.20 35.25
CA SER A 213 -28.14 1.08 36.36
C SER A 213 -28.06 2.55 35.96
N LEU A 214 -27.91 2.84 34.66
CA LEU A 214 -27.88 4.20 34.12
C LEU A 214 -29.30 4.73 33.91
N LYS A 215 -29.53 5.99 34.28
CA LYS A 215 -30.82 6.67 34.16
C LYS A 215 -30.77 7.74 33.06
N PRO A 216 -31.89 8.01 32.36
CA PRO A 216 -31.99 9.18 31.50
C PRO A 216 -31.57 10.47 32.22
N GLY A 217 -30.72 11.26 31.60
CA GLY A 217 -30.12 12.45 32.18
C GLY A 217 -28.78 12.23 32.89
N ASP A 218 -28.38 10.98 33.15
CA ASP A 218 -27.03 10.69 33.66
C ASP A 218 -25.96 11.12 32.65
N THR A 219 -24.85 11.63 33.16
CA THR A 219 -23.69 11.94 32.32
C THR A 219 -22.98 10.65 31.92
N ALA A 220 -22.84 10.44 30.62
CA ALA A 220 -22.06 9.35 30.06
C ALA A 220 -21.36 9.80 28.79
N GLU A 221 -20.15 9.30 28.54
CA GLU A 221 -19.39 9.60 27.34
C GLU A 221 -18.74 8.36 26.75
N VAL A 222 -18.48 8.41 25.45
CA VAL A 222 -17.63 7.43 24.78
C VAL A 222 -16.19 7.90 24.88
N VAL A 223 -15.37 7.18 25.65
CA VAL A 223 -13.94 7.41 25.76
C VAL A 223 -13.22 6.40 24.88
N THR A 224 -12.28 6.87 24.05
CA THR A 224 -11.37 5.99 23.34
C THR A 224 -10.14 5.72 24.22
N ARG A 225 -9.82 4.45 24.44
CA ARG A 225 -8.57 4.03 25.07
C ARG A 225 -7.69 3.33 24.03
N PRO A 226 -6.44 3.77 23.81
CA PRO A 226 -5.58 3.12 22.86
C PRO A 226 -5.13 1.75 23.40
N ARG A 227 -5.23 0.72 22.57
CA ARG A 227 -4.61 -0.58 22.80
C ARG A 227 -3.54 -0.80 21.74
N PHE A 228 -2.43 -1.43 22.13
CA PHE A 228 -1.36 -1.78 21.21
C PHE A 228 -1.32 -3.28 21.04
N ILE A 229 -1.43 -3.76 19.81
CA ILE A 229 -1.46 -5.18 19.49
C ILE A 229 -0.54 -5.50 18.32
N ALA A 230 -0.08 -6.74 18.27
CA ALA A 230 0.53 -7.31 17.08
C ALA A 230 -0.43 -7.19 15.88
N SER A 231 0.07 -6.73 14.74
CA SER A 231 -0.73 -6.43 13.54
C SER A 231 -1.57 -7.61 13.04
N ARG A 232 -1.14 -8.86 13.27
CA ARG A 232 -1.87 -10.09 12.96
C ARG A 232 -3.23 -10.18 13.66
N HIS A 233 -3.39 -9.48 14.79
CA HIS A 233 -4.65 -9.45 15.55
C HIS A 233 -5.55 -8.26 15.21
N ALA A 234 -5.08 -7.30 14.41
CA ALA A 234 -5.86 -6.13 14.03
C ALA A 234 -6.98 -6.49 13.05
N GLN A 235 -8.14 -5.84 13.16
CA GLN A 235 -9.33 -6.15 12.34
C GLN A 235 -9.27 -5.56 10.91
N GLU A 236 -8.27 -4.73 10.59
CA GLU A 236 -8.20 -3.91 9.37
C GLU A 236 -7.71 -4.62 8.08
N MET A 237 -8.00 -3.97 6.92
CA MET A 237 -8.36 -4.47 5.58
C MET A 237 -7.33 -5.24 4.72
N HIS A 238 -6.14 -5.55 5.20
CA HIS A 238 -5.13 -6.22 4.38
C HIS A 238 -4.76 -7.58 4.97
N ASN A 239 -4.83 -8.64 4.17
CA ASN A 239 -4.46 -10.00 4.59
C ASN A 239 -2.97 -10.12 4.95
N ALA A 240 -2.14 -9.17 4.50
CA ALA A 240 -0.71 -9.13 4.78
C ALA A 240 -0.41 -8.60 6.19
N ILE A 241 0.55 -9.26 6.85
CA ILE A 241 1.13 -8.92 8.14
C ILE A 241 2.45 -8.21 7.85
N PHE A 242 2.55 -6.96 8.31
CA PHE A 242 3.74 -6.15 8.08
C PHE A 242 4.70 -6.29 9.24
N VAL A 243 5.98 -6.21 8.92
CA VAL A 243 7.08 -6.08 9.88
C VAL A 243 7.48 -4.61 10.04
N ASN A 244 8.15 -4.28 11.14
CA ASN A 244 8.49 -2.90 11.49
C ASN A 244 9.70 -2.39 10.67
N PRO A 245 9.53 -1.39 9.78
CA PRO A 245 10.64 -0.84 8.98
C PRO A 245 11.74 -0.15 9.80
N ALA A 246 11.45 0.24 11.05
CA ALA A 246 12.45 0.82 11.95
C ALA A 246 13.33 -0.26 12.62
N ASN A 247 12.94 -1.54 12.58
CA ASN A 247 13.71 -2.64 13.14
C ASN A 247 14.92 -2.95 12.25
N ARG A 248 16.13 -2.89 12.81
CA ARG A 248 17.36 -3.15 12.07
C ARG A 248 17.47 -4.59 11.56
N GLN A 249 17.03 -5.57 12.35
CA GLN A 249 17.07 -6.99 11.95
C GLN A 249 16.19 -7.24 10.72
N VAL A 250 15.01 -6.62 10.69
CA VAL A 250 14.11 -6.67 9.53
C VAL A 250 14.78 -6.07 8.30
N ARG A 251 15.35 -4.86 8.42
CA ARG A 251 16.06 -4.24 7.29
C ARG A 251 17.23 -5.08 6.79
N ASP A 252 18.03 -5.65 7.69
CA ASP A 252 19.16 -6.50 7.34
C ASP A 252 18.70 -7.79 6.63
N TYR A 253 17.60 -8.40 7.07
CA TYR A 253 16.99 -9.55 6.40
C TYR A 253 16.52 -9.21 4.98
N GLU A 254 15.73 -8.14 4.79
CA GLU A 254 15.29 -7.72 3.45
C GLU A 254 16.47 -7.37 2.53
N LEU A 255 17.49 -6.67 3.05
CA LEU A 255 18.70 -6.35 2.28
C LEU A 255 19.50 -7.60 1.90
N SER A 256 19.47 -8.65 2.73
CA SER A 256 20.12 -9.93 2.41
C SER A 256 19.41 -10.67 1.28
N ILE A 257 18.07 -10.60 1.21
CA ILE A 257 17.27 -11.11 0.09
C ILE A 257 17.59 -10.33 -1.20
N VAL A 258 17.63 -9.00 -1.12
CA VAL A 258 18.04 -8.16 -2.27
C VAL A 258 19.42 -8.58 -2.75
N ARG A 259 20.39 -8.76 -1.83
CA ARG A 259 21.75 -9.21 -2.15
C ARG A 259 21.75 -10.58 -2.85
N GLU A 260 21.04 -11.55 -2.29
CA GLU A 260 20.97 -12.91 -2.86
C GLU A 260 20.41 -12.89 -4.29
N ILE A 261 19.37 -12.10 -4.56
CA ILE A 261 18.82 -11.97 -5.90
C ILE A 261 19.85 -11.33 -6.84
N VAL A 262 20.47 -10.22 -6.45
CA VAL A 262 21.37 -9.50 -7.35
C VAL A 262 22.68 -10.25 -7.63
N GLU A 263 23.12 -11.13 -6.75
CA GLU A 263 24.36 -11.90 -6.93
C GLU A 263 24.14 -13.18 -7.76
N ASN A 264 22.92 -13.74 -7.78
CA ASN A 264 22.69 -15.09 -8.32
C ASN A 264 21.85 -15.16 -9.60
N TYR A 265 21.19 -14.06 -10.01
CA TYR A 265 20.23 -14.07 -11.13
C TYR A 265 20.53 -13.02 -12.20
N ASP A 266 20.42 -13.40 -13.47
CA ASP A 266 20.64 -12.52 -14.63
C ASP A 266 19.40 -11.67 -14.95
N ILE A 267 19.09 -10.74 -14.05
CA ILE A 267 17.98 -9.79 -14.16
C ILE A 267 18.45 -8.38 -14.48
N ASP A 268 17.53 -7.55 -14.94
CA ASP A 268 17.77 -6.16 -15.30
C ASP A 268 17.57 -5.18 -14.14
N GLY A 269 16.76 -5.56 -13.14
CA GLY A 269 16.52 -4.72 -11.97
C GLY A 269 15.72 -5.36 -10.84
N ILE A 270 15.64 -4.65 -9.72
CA ILE A 270 14.76 -4.97 -8.58
C ILE A 270 13.61 -3.95 -8.56
N VAL A 271 12.39 -4.42 -8.34
CA VAL A 271 11.24 -3.54 -8.01
C VAL A 271 10.86 -3.74 -6.54
N LEU A 272 10.87 -2.65 -5.79
CA LEU A 272 10.44 -2.64 -4.40
C LEU A 272 8.93 -2.35 -4.36
N ASP A 273 8.12 -3.32 -3.96
CA ASP A 273 6.72 -3.11 -3.57
C ASP A 273 6.61 -3.21 -2.04
N ARG A 274 5.56 -2.63 -1.47
CA ARG A 274 5.28 -2.64 -0.03
C ARG A 274 6.46 -2.15 0.82
N MET A 275 7.33 -1.30 0.26
CA MET A 275 8.40 -0.58 0.96
C MET A 275 7.78 0.58 1.78
N ARG A 276 6.94 0.21 2.75
CA ARG A 276 6.10 1.12 3.53
C ARG A 276 5.69 0.52 4.87
N TYR A 277 5.12 1.34 5.74
CA TYR A 277 4.35 0.88 6.89
C TYR A 277 2.97 0.35 6.44
N SER A 278 2.33 -0.46 7.29
CA SER A 278 0.98 -1.01 7.00
C SER A 278 -0.11 0.07 6.96
N GLY A 279 -0.04 1.08 7.82
CA GLY A 279 -1.04 2.13 7.91
C GLY A 279 -0.71 3.23 8.92
N LEU A 280 -1.63 4.19 9.10
CA LEU A 280 -1.45 5.31 10.02
C LEU A 280 -1.32 4.83 11.47
N ASN A 281 -2.01 3.75 11.80
CA ASN A 281 -2.02 3.07 13.09
C ASN A 281 -0.74 2.28 13.40
N ALA A 282 0.24 2.25 12.50
CA ALA A 282 1.49 1.52 12.66
C ALA A 282 2.70 2.46 12.47
N ASP A 283 3.86 2.23 13.05
CA ASP A 283 4.19 1.22 14.06
C ASP A 283 4.33 1.87 15.44
N PHE A 284 3.57 1.40 16.43
CA PHE A 284 3.56 1.91 17.80
C PHE A 284 4.24 0.97 18.81
N SER A 285 5.19 0.14 18.35
CA SER A 285 5.99 -0.69 19.23
C SER A 285 6.89 0.16 20.13
N GLU A 286 7.33 -0.42 21.25
CA GLU A 286 8.34 0.20 22.12
C GLU A 286 9.66 0.47 21.36
N LEU A 287 10.01 -0.38 20.38
CA LEU A 287 11.16 -0.16 19.49
C LEU A 287 11.00 1.15 18.71
N SER A 288 9.86 1.34 18.06
CA SER A 288 9.57 2.55 17.29
C SER A 288 9.52 3.79 18.17
N ARG A 289 8.90 3.70 19.36
CA ARG A 289 8.91 4.79 20.34
C ARG A 289 10.33 5.22 20.68
N ARG A 290 11.18 4.29 21.12
CA ARG A 290 12.57 4.59 21.52
C ARG A 290 13.39 5.14 20.36
N SER A 291 13.27 4.55 19.18
CA SER A 291 13.97 5.02 17.98
C SER A 291 13.55 6.44 17.60
N PHE A 292 12.26 6.76 17.72
CA PHE A 292 11.76 8.11 17.51
C PHE A 292 12.24 9.08 18.59
N GLU A 293 12.24 8.71 19.88
CA GLU A 293 12.76 9.54 20.97
C GLU A 293 14.25 9.87 20.79
N ILE A 294 15.04 8.91 20.29
CA ILE A 294 16.46 9.12 19.92
C ILE A 294 16.56 10.14 18.80
N TRP A 295 15.79 9.98 17.71
CA TRP A 295 15.79 10.94 16.59
C TRP A 295 15.27 12.32 17.00
N LEU A 296 14.27 12.36 17.88
CA LEU A 296 13.69 13.59 18.43
C LEU A 296 14.65 14.31 19.40
N GLY A 297 15.61 13.58 19.97
CA GLY A 297 16.57 14.06 20.97
C GLY A 297 15.98 14.20 22.38
N ARG A 298 14.77 13.69 22.63
CA ARG A 298 14.10 13.72 23.94
C ARG A 298 12.96 12.67 24.02
N PRO A 299 12.55 12.27 25.25
CA PRO A 299 11.41 11.39 25.44
C PRO A 299 10.08 11.99 24.94
N VAL A 300 9.12 11.13 24.58
CA VAL A 300 7.72 11.51 24.38
C VAL A 300 7.00 11.47 25.73
N GLU A 301 6.40 12.58 26.14
CA GLU A 301 5.79 12.73 27.46
C GLU A 301 4.49 11.94 27.59
N ARG A 302 3.59 12.06 26.60
CA ARG A 302 2.31 11.33 26.56
C ARG A 302 2.23 10.43 25.35
N TRP A 303 2.30 9.12 25.60
CA TRP A 303 2.26 8.11 24.54
C TRP A 303 0.92 7.38 24.57
N PRO A 304 0.14 7.37 23.46
CA PRO A 304 0.45 7.89 22.13
C PRO A 304 -0.08 9.31 21.84
N GLU A 305 -0.66 10.00 22.82
CA GLU A 305 -1.44 11.24 22.62
C GLU A 305 -0.63 12.39 22.02
N ASP A 306 0.65 12.49 22.32
CA ASP A 306 1.51 13.52 21.71
C ASP A 306 1.82 13.23 20.24
N ILE A 307 1.58 11.99 19.78
CA ILE A 307 1.77 11.54 18.41
C ILE A 307 0.43 11.53 17.68
N LEU A 308 -0.43 10.57 18.00
CA LEU A 308 -1.67 10.27 17.31
C LEU A 308 -2.56 9.41 18.21
N LEU A 309 -3.81 9.85 18.38
CA LEU A 309 -4.86 9.02 18.95
C LEU A 309 -5.90 8.71 17.88
N LEU A 310 -5.98 7.45 17.48
CA LEU A 310 -7.05 6.96 16.61
C LEU A 310 -8.34 6.78 17.41
N PRO A 311 -9.49 7.19 16.87
CA PRO A 311 -10.77 7.01 17.52
C PRO A 311 -11.25 5.56 17.39
N ALA A 312 -12.01 5.10 18.38
CA ALA A 312 -12.70 3.82 18.29
C ALA A 312 -13.97 3.89 17.42
N LEU A 313 -14.59 5.08 17.29
CA LEU A 313 -15.80 5.29 16.49
C LEU A 313 -15.45 5.71 15.06
N SER A 314 -16.09 5.11 14.06
CA SER A 314 -15.80 5.35 12.64
C SER A 314 -16.13 6.77 12.18
N ARG A 315 -17.10 7.42 12.82
CA ARG A 315 -17.49 8.81 12.53
C ARG A 315 -16.55 9.87 13.12
N GLN A 316 -15.62 9.47 14.01
CA GLN A 316 -14.66 10.39 14.60
C GLN A 316 -13.39 10.48 13.75
N GLN A 317 -12.71 11.62 13.82
CA GLN A 317 -11.45 11.83 13.12
C GLN A 317 -10.26 11.51 14.05
N PRO A 318 -9.12 11.04 13.51
CA PRO A 318 -7.87 10.95 14.25
C PRO A 318 -7.48 12.28 14.91
N VAL A 319 -7.03 12.20 16.16
CA VAL A 319 -6.51 13.37 16.89
C VAL A 319 -5.00 13.42 16.72
N TRP A 320 -4.51 14.47 16.06
CA TRP A 320 -3.09 14.69 15.83
C TRP A 320 -2.47 15.41 17.04
N GLY A 321 -1.49 14.76 17.67
CA GLY A 321 -0.74 15.38 18.74
C GLY A 321 0.31 16.38 18.24
N PRO A 322 0.91 17.17 19.14
CA PRO A 322 1.95 18.15 18.81
C PRO A 322 3.18 17.59 18.07
N LEU A 323 3.44 16.28 18.15
CA LEU A 323 4.56 15.61 17.50
C LEU A 323 4.15 14.85 16.22
N PHE A 324 2.88 14.93 15.79
CA PHE A 324 2.36 14.17 14.64
C PHE A 324 3.17 14.37 13.35
N GLN A 325 3.45 15.63 12.97
CA GLN A 325 4.21 15.92 11.75
C GLN A 325 5.64 15.35 11.82
N LYS A 326 6.29 15.47 13.00
CA LYS A 326 7.62 14.93 13.25
C LYS A 326 7.64 13.41 13.20
N TRP A 327 6.59 12.77 13.70
CA TRP A 327 6.40 11.32 13.61
C TRP A 327 6.31 10.85 12.16
N LEU A 328 5.51 11.53 11.32
CA LEU A 328 5.43 11.22 9.90
C LEU A 328 6.77 11.45 9.17
N HIS A 329 7.48 12.54 9.50
CA HIS A 329 8.82 12.80 8.97
C HIS A 329 9.77 11.64 9.30
N TRP A 330 9.86 11.24 10.57
CA TRP A 330 10.71 10.14 11.02
C TRP A 330 10.37 8.82 10.32
N ARG A 331 9.07 8.50 10.18
CA ARG A 331 8.63 7.30 9.44
C ARG A 331 9.08 7.32 7.97
N ALA A 332 8.87 8.44 7.27
CA ALA A 332 9.31 8.59 5.89
C ALA A 332 10.84 8.52 5.76
N LEU A 333 11.59 9.04 6.74
CA LEU A 333 13.04 8.94 6.78
C LEU A 333 13.52 7.48 6.96
N ASN A 334 12.85 6.67 7.76
CA ASN A 334 13.18 5.24 7.88
C ASN A 334 13.05 4.52 6.53
N ILE A 335 11.98 4.79 5.78
CA ILE A 335 11.78 4.21 4.45
C ILE A 335 12.83 4.72 3.45
N LYS A 336 13.12 6.03 3.44
CA LYS A 336 14.20 6.58 2.60
C LYS A 336 15.55 5.95 2.93
N THR A 337 15.85 5.75 4.22
CA THR A 337 17.08 5.11 4.68
C THR A 337 17.19 3.69 4.13
N PHE A 338 16.12 2.90 4.23
CA PHE A 338 16.10 1.57 3.63
C PHE A 338 16.31 1.61 2.11
N ALA A 339 15.66 2.54 1.40
CA ALA A 339 15.87 2.70 -0.04
C ALA A 339 17.33 3.04 -0.40
N GLN A 340 18.01 3.85 0.41
CA GLN A 340 19.44 4.14 0.24
C GLN A 340 20.30 2.89 0.46
N GLU A 341 20.01 2.11 1.51
CA GLU A 341 20.71 0.86 1.81
C GLU A 341 20.50 -0.18 0.69
N ALA A 342 19.27 -0.32 0.19
CA ALA A 342 18.93 -1.21 -0.92
C ALA A 342 19.66 -0.80 -2.20
N ARG A 343 19.66 0.49 -2.53
CA ARG A 343 20.44 1.01 -3.68
C ARG A 343 21.92 0.73 -3.51
N ALA A 344 22.47 0.91 -2.32
CA ALA A 344 23.88 0.63 -2.05
C ALA A 344 24.22 -0.86 -2.26
N VAL A 345 23.37 -1.77 -1.76
CA VAL A 345 23.54 -3.23 -1.98
C VAL A 345 23.49 -3.56 -3.47
N ILE A 346 22.48 -3.07 -4.18
CA ILE A 346 22.29 -3.30 -5.62
C ILE A 346 23.49 -2.80 -6.41
N LYS A 347 23.84 -1.51 -6.26
CA LYS A 347 24.86 -0.86 -7.09
C LYS A 347 26.28 -1.32 -6.75
N SER A 348 26.53 -1.80 -5.52
CA SER A 348 27.82 -2.39 -5.16
C SER A 348 28.03 -3.76 -5.79
N ALA A 349 26.96 -4.55 -5.94
CA ALA A 349 27.02 -5.85 -6.61
C ALA A 349 27.03 -5.70 -8.14
N ARG A 350 26.13 -4.87 -8.68
CA ARG A 350 25.98 -4.60 -10.12
C ARG A 350 25.65 -3.12 -10.36
N PRO A 351 26.64 -2.27 -10.73
CA PRO A 351 26.43 -0.83 -10.91
C PRO A 351 25.35 -0.45 -11.92
N ASP A 352 25.19 -1.25 -12.97
CA ASP A 352 24.22 -1.01 -14.04
C ASP A 352 22.81 -1.57 -13.73
N LEU A 353 22.65 -2.41 -12.70
CA LEU A 353 21.37 -3.02 -12.37
C LEU A 353 20.39 -1.97 -11.83
N GLU A 354 19.19 -1.92 -12.40
CA GLU A 354 18.20 -0.89 -12.10
C GLU A 354 17.50 -1.14 -10.75
N MET A 355 17.18 -0.07 -10.03
CA MET A 355 16.32 -0.11 -8.84
C MET A 355 15.06 0.70 -9.08
N ALA A 356 13.92 0.09 -8.83
CA ALA A 356 12.61 0.67 -9.08
C ALA A 356 11.65 0.44 -7.91
N VAL A 357 10.48 1.09 -7.98
CA VAL A 357 9.48 1.02 -6.91
C VAL A 357 8.05 1.15 -7.47
N TYR A 358 7.12 0.42 -6.87
CA TYR A 358 5.69 0.66 -7.03
C TYR A 358 5.14 1.49 -5.86
N VAL A 359 4.30 2.48 -6.16
CA VAL A 359 3.56 3.26 -5.16
C VAL A 359 2.14 3.59 -5.62
N GLY A 360 1.27 4.01 -4.72
CA GLY A 360 -0.05 4.53 -5.10
C GLY A 360 0.02 5.99 -5.54
N SER A 361 -0.69 6.35 -6.61
CA SER A 361 -0.68 7.71 -7.20
C SER A 361 -1.25 8.81 -6.29
N TRP A 362 -1.96 8.45 -5.22
CA TRP A 362 -2.65 9.35 -4.30
C TRP A 362 -1.73 10.02 -3.27
N TYR A 363 -0.73 10.77 -3.74
CA TYR A 363 0.32 11.40 -2.91
C TYR A 363 -0.22 12.09 -1.65
N TRP A 364 -1.26 12.93 -1.80
CA TRP A 364 -1.81 13.75 -0.71
C TRP A 364 -2.46 12.94 0.43
N SER A 365 -2.89 11.72 0.15
CA SER A 365 -3.45 10.78 1.13
C SER A 365 -2.57 9.54 1.35
N TYR A 366 -1.34 9.54 0.81
CA TYR A 366 -0.38 8.43 0.96
C TYR A 366 0.39 8.47 2.29
N TYR A 367 0.39 9.62 2.98
CA TYR A 367 1.11 9.83 4.25
C TYR A 367 0.85 8.78 5.36
N PRO A 368 -0.34 8.14 5.48
CA PRO A 368 -0.56 7.05 6.43
C PRO A 368 0.46 5.92 6.32
N LEU A 369 1.06 5.75 5.15
CA LEU A 369 1.97 4.66 4.84
C LEU A 369 3.42 4.96 5.26
N GLY A 370 3.70 6.19 5.73
CA GLY A 370 5.02 6.60 6.20
C GLY A 370 6.06 6.63 5.08
N VAL A 371 5.67 7.07 3.89
CA VAL A 371 6.47 7.06 2.66
C VAL A 371 6.42 8.45 2.02
N ASN A 372 7.55 8.89 1.46
CA ASN A 372 7.61 10.04 0.57
C ASN A 372 8.28 9.65 -0.75
N TRP A 373 7.45 9.24 -1.71
CA TRP A 373 7.91 8.81 -3.04
C TRP A 373 8.13 9.97 -4.03
N ALA A 374 7.94 11.21 -3.59
CA ALA A 374 8.21 12.38 -4.40
C ALA A 374 9.71 12.67 -4.53
N SER A 375 10.02 13.66 -5.38
CA SER A 375 11.32 14.32 -5.40
C SER A 375 11.67 14.87 -4.02
N ASP A 376 12.95 14.79 -3.66
CA ASP A 376 13.49 15.47 -2.48
C ASP A 376 13.49 17.01 -2.60
N ARG A 377 13.14 17.54 -3.78
CA ARG A 377 12.95 18.96 -4.03
C ARG A 377 11.47 19.39 -3.91
N PHE A 378 10.54 18.43 -4.07
CA PHE A 378 9.11 18.72 -3.99
C PHE A 378 8.68 18.99 -2.56
N ARG A 379 8.14 20.19 -2.30
CA ARG A 379 7.69 20.62 -0.97
C ARG A 379 6.17 20.49 -0.85
N PRO A 380 5.65 19.49 -0.11
CA PRO A 380 4.21 19.35 0.06
C PRO A 380 3.65 20.47 0.93
N ALA A 381 2.70 21.25 0.39
CA ALA A 381 1.91 22.20 1.15
C ALA A 381 0.74 21.47 1.85
N ALA A 382 1.04 20.69 2.89
CA ALA A 382 0.05 19.87 3.60
C ALA A 382 0.19 19.98 5.12
N ALA A 383 -0.94 19.97 5.84
CA ALA A 383 -0.97 20.11 7.29
C ALA A 383 -0.27 18.96 8.05
N TRP A 384 -0.09 17.80 7.41
CA TRP A 384 0.58 16.64 7.98
C TRP A 384 2.12 16.68 7.81
N ALA A 385 2.65 17.56 6.94
CA ALA A 385 4.06 17.62 6.62
C ALA A 385 4.79 18.66 7.46
N THR A 386 6.00 18.35 7.91
CA THR A 386 6.93 19.37 8.41
C THR A 386 7.43 20.23 7.24
N PRO A 387 7.88 21.48 7.47
CA PRO A 387 8.43 22.34 6.41
C PRO A 387 9.60 21.69 5.63
N ASP A 388 10.37 20.84 6.30
CA ASP A 388 11.51 20.11 5.76
C ASP A 388 11.17 18.68 5.28
N TYR A 389 9.89 18.26 5.28
CA TYR A 389 9.48 16.90 4.90
C TYR A 389 9.97 16.47 3.52
N HIS A 390 10.15 17.40 2.57
CA HIS A 390 10.76 17.14 1.26
C HIS A 390 12.09 16.37 1.35
N GLN A 391 12.89 16.56 2.40
CA GLN A 391 14.15 15.84 2.60
C GLN A 391 13.98 14.32 2.73
N THR A 392 12.77 13.83 3.04
CA THR A 392 12.43 12.40 3.07
C THR A 392 12.10 11.82 1.69
N GLY A 393 11.99 12.66 0.65
CA GLY A 393 11.74 12.24 -0.72
C GLY A 393 12.83 11.30 -1.23
N TYR A 394 12.44 10.16 -1.79
CA TYR A 394 13.37 9.15 -2.29
C TYR A 394 13.33 8.97 -3.81
N ALA A 395 12.53 9.72 -4.56
CA ALA A 395 12.47 9.55 -6.02
C ALA A 395 13.85 9.58 -6.72
N PRO A 396 14.82 10.44 -6.34
CA PRO A 396 16.15 10.44 -6.96
C PRO A 396 16.97 9.14 -6.76
N LEU A 397 16.55 8.26 -5.86
CA LEU A 397 17.19 6.96 -5.64
C LEU A 397 16.69 5.89 -6.61
N MET A 398 15.62 6.16 -7.35
CA MET A 398 14.96 5.20 -8.23
C MET A 398 15.38 5.47 -9.68
N ASP A 399 15.74 4.41 -10.40
CA ASP A 399 15.96 4.49 -11.84
C ASP A 399 14.61 4.67 -12.57
N TRP A 400 13.54 4.04 -12.06
CA TRP A 400 12.16 4.37 -12.44
C TRP A 400 11.15 4.11 -11.31
N ILE A 401 10.01 4.81 -11.38
CA ILE A 401 8.87 4.70 -10.46
C ILE A 401 7.63 4.37 -11.28
N THR A 402 6.84 3.41 -10.81
CA THR A 402 5.47 3.24 -11.30
C THR A 402 4.46 3.64 -10.23
N THR A 403 3.39 4.33 -10.65
CA THR A 403 2.30 4.69 -9.73
C THR A 403 1.00 4.03 -10.14
N GLY A 404 0.27 3.44 -9.19
CA GLY A 404 -1.07 2.92 -9.43
C GLY A 404 -2.06 4.04 -9.73
N CYS A 405 -2.32 4.33 -11.01
CA CYS A 405 -3.38 5.21 -11.50
C CYS A 405 -4.68 4.40 -11.60
N TYR A 406 -5.05 3.72 -10.52
CA TYR A 406 -6.13 2.74 -10.48
C TYR A 406 -7.49 3.43 -10.36
N TYR A 407 -8.02 3.83 -11.52
CA TYR A 407 -9.29 4.51 -11.66
C TYR A 407 -10.06 3.98 -12.87
N PRO A 408 -11.36 3.65 -12.73
CA PRO A 408 -12.18 3.19 -13.86
C PRO A 408 -12.47 4.34 -14.86
N THR A 409 -12.42 5.60 -14.41
CA THR A 409 -12.64 6.79 -15.24
C THR A 409 -11.33 7.30 -15.82
N VAL A 410 -11.27 7.49 -17.14
CA VAL A 410 -10.00 7.76 -17.84
C VAL A 410 -9.60 9.24 -17.81
N SER A 411 -10.48 10.13 -18.28
CA SER A 411 -10.18 11.56 -18.44
C SER A 411 -11.01 12.45 -17.53
N ARG A 412 -10.55 13.70 -17.32
CA ARG A 412 -11.32 14.71 -16.58
C ARG A 412 -12.61 15.10 -17.28
N GLU A 413 -12.59 15.12 -18.62
CA GLU A 413 -13.76 15.38 -19.46
C GLU A 413 -14.82 14.29 -19.25
N GLU A 414 -14.44 13.02 -19.33
CA GLU A 414 -15.35 11.90 -19.05
C GLU A 414 -15.92 11.98 -17.63
N ALA A 415 -15.10 12.33 -16.64
CA ALA A 415 -15.57 12.52 -15.28
C ALA A 415 -16.60 13.64 -15.18
N ALA A 416 -16.37 14.78 -15.84
CA ALA A 416 -17.28 15.91 -15.85
C ALA A 416 -18.63 15.55 -16.49
N GLU A 417 -18.62 14.86 -17.63
CA GLU A 417 -19.83 14.38 -18.32
C GLU A 417 -20.66 13.43 -17.44
N LYS A 418 -19.99 12.62 -16.61
CA LYS A 418 -20.63 11.66 -15.69
C LYS A 418 -20.97 12.25 -14.32
N GLY A 419 -20.69 13.53 -14.06
CA GLY A 419 -20.86 14.16 -12.75
C GLY A 419 -19.95 13.57 -11.66
N LEU A 420 -18.83 12.95 -12.04
CA LEU A 420 -17.83 12.35 -11.16
C LEU A 420 -16.72 13.34 -10.80
N SER A 421 -15.95 13.02 -9.77
CA SER A 421 -14.78 13.82 -9.39
C SER A 421 -13.73 13.80 -10.50
N GLN A 422 -13.42 14.98 -11.05
CA GLN A 422 -12.35 15.11 -12.04
C GLN A 422 -10.96 14.82 -11.45
N ALA A 423 -10.81 14.80 -10.12
CA ALA A 423 -9.55 14.48 -9.45
C ALA A 423 -9.30 12.96 -9.34
N ALA A 424 -10.32 12.12 -9.56
CA ALA A 424 -10.25 10.67 -9.45
C ALA A 424 -10.31 10.00 -10.84
N THR A 425 -9.32 10.30 -11.68
CA THR A 425 -9.22 9.76 -13.04
C THR A 425 -7.79 9.32 -13.34
N VAL A 426 -7.61 8.41 -14.32
CA VAL A 426 -6.28 7.98 -14.78
C VAL A 426 -5.42 9.19 -15.16
N GLN A 427 -5.98 10.13 -15.93
CA GLN A 427 -5.32 11.36 -16.32
C GLN A 427 -4.85 12.17 -15.11
N ALA A 428 -5.74 12.37 -14.13
CA ALA A 428 -5.46 13.20 -12.97
C ALA A 428 -4.35 12.63 -12.09
N ALA A 429 -4.40 11.31 -11.90
CA ALA A 429 -3.43 10.55 -11.13
C ALA A 429 -2.04 10.58 -11.77
N ALA A 430 -1.96 10.40 -13.10
CA ALA A 430 -0.70 10.45 -13.83
C ALA A 430 -0.09 11.86 -13.83
N GLU A 431 -0.88 12.90 -14.09
CA GLU A 431 -0.42 14.30 -14.03
C GLU A 431 0.08 14.67 -12.62
N GLY A 432 -0.63 14.24 -11.57
CA GLY A 432 -0.23 14.46 -10.18
C GLY A 432 1.06 13.73 -9.81
N SER A 433 1.21 12.48 -10.26
CA SER A 433 2.42 11.69 -10.01
C SER A 433 3.64 12.28 -10.71
N ALA A 434 3.50 12.66 -11.99
CA ALA A 434 4.56 13.32 -12.73
C ALA A 434 4.99 14.65 -12.08
N HIS A 435 4.03 15.41 -11.54
CA HIS A 435 4.29 16.65 -10.83
C HIS A 435 5.14 16.46 -9.57
N VAL A 436 4.79 15.52 -8.69
CA VAL A 436 5.51 15.32 -7.42
C VAL A 436 6.84 14.56 -7.61
N ILE A 437 6.96 13.70 -8.63
CA ILE A 437 8.24 13.07 -9.00
C ILE A 437 9.20 14.11 -9.56
N GLY A 438 8.71 15.15 -10.24
CA GLY A 438 9.52 16.33 -10.59
C GLY A 438 10.76 16.03 -11.43
N ASN A 439 10.66 15.06 -12.35
CA ASN A 439 11.75 14.52 -13.17
C ASN A 439 12.87 13.81 -12.39
N ALA A 440 12.74 13.57 -11.09
CA ALA A 440 13.77 12.90 -10.30
C ALA A 440 13.99 11.42 -10.68
N SER A 441 13.03 10.80 -11.37
CA SER A 441 13.07 9.42 -11.84
C SER A 441 12.19 9.29 -13.10
N PHE A 442 12.42 8.25 -13.91
CA PHE A 442 11.47 7.90 -14.96
C PHE A 442 10.14 7.47 -14.33
N PHE A 443 9.03 7.80 -14.98
CA PHE A 443 7.69 7.58 -14.46
C PHE A 443 6.81 6.82 -15.46
N TYR A 444 6.20 5.73 -14.98
CA TYR A 444 5.26 4.91 -15.74
C TYR A 444 3.92 4.79 -15.00
N ALA A 445 2.85 5.29 -15.61
CA ALA A 445 1.51 5.21 -15.04
C ALA A 445 0.97 3.76 -15.11
N GLY A 446 0.51 3.24 -13.97
CA GLY A 446 0.03 1.87 -13.83
C GLY A 446 -1.50 1.76 -13.81
N LEU A 447 -2.04 0.72 -14.43
CA LEU A 447 -3.48 0.42 -14.47
C LEU A 447 -3.81 -0.84 -13.68
N TYR A 448 -4.97 -0.85 -13.01
CA TYR A 448 -5.54 -2.06 -12.42
C TYR A 448 -6.59 -2.63 -13.37
N LEU A 449 -6.25 -3.71 -14.06
CA LEU A 449 -7.03 -4.22 -15.19
C LEU A 449 -8.43 -4.71 -14.80
N LEU A 450 -8.65 -5.07 -13.54
CA LEU A 450 -9.98 -5.42 -13.03
C LEU A 450 -10.99 -4.27 -13.16
N ASP A 451 -10.53 -3.02 -13.08
CA ASP A 451 -11.39 -1.82 -13.20
C ASP A 451 -12.07 -1.73 -14.58
N TYR A 452 -11.54 -2.44 -15.59
CA TYR A 452 -12.04 -2.44 -16.95
C TYR A 452 -12.70 -3.78 -17.35
N ARG A 453 -13.05 -4.63 -16.36
CA ARG A 453 -13.76 -5.89 -16.61
C ARG A 453 -14.99 -5.62 -17.50
N ASN A 454 -15.12 -6.44 -18.55
CA ASN A 454 -16.20 -6.35 -19.55
C ASN A 454 -16.24 -5.02 -20.35
N ASN A 455 -15.17 -4.22 -20.33
CA ASN A 455 -15.10 -2.96 -21.08
C ASN A 455 -13.73 -2.75 -21.76
N PRO A 456 -13.44 -3.52 -22.83
CA PRO A 456 -12.14 -3.46 -23.52
C PRO A 456 -11.87 -2.09 -24.16
N GLU A 457 -12.88 -1.35 -24.60
CA GLU A 457 -12.70 0.01 -25.14
C GLU A 457 -12.21 1.00 -24.07
N GLN A 458 -12.79 0.92 -22.87
CA GLN A 458 -12.32 1.74 -21.74
C GLN A 458 -10.90 1.37 -21.35
N PHE A 459 -10.56 0.08 -21.37
CA PHE A 459 -9.20 -0.38 -21.15
C PHE A 459 -8.22 0.23 -22.18
N ILE A 460 -8.53 0.20 -23.48
CA ILE A 460 -7.69 0.81 -24.52
C ILE A 460 -7.50 2.31 -24.25
N ARG A 461 -8.59 3.04 -23.96
CA ARG A 461 -8.52 4.48 -23.63
C ARG A 461 -7.64 4.75 -22.41
N ALA A 462 -7.70 3.89 -21.39
CA ALA A 462 -6.86 3.99 -20.21
C ALA A 462 -5.39 3.75 -20.51
N VAL A 463 -5.07 2.74 -21.32
CA VAL A 463 -3.69 2.47 -21.78
C VAL A 463 -3.14 3.68 -22.53
N GLU A 464 -3.87 4.19 -23.52
CA GLU A 464 -3.46 5.38 -24.26
C GLU A 464 -3.27 6.61 -23.37
N MET A 465 -4.14 6.80 -22.38
CA MET A 465 -3.99 7.87 -21.40
C MET A 465 -2.69 7.75 -20.59
N CYS A 466 -2.33 6.55 -20.13
CA CYS A 466 -1.06 6.32 -19.44
C CYS A 466 0.15 6.63 -20.32
N ARG A 467 0.12 6.16 -21.58
CA ARG A 467 1.19 6.37 -22.57
C ARG A 467 1.39 7.86 -22.89
N GLN A 468 0.30 8.62 -22.93
CA GLN A 468 0.35 10.07 -23.18
C GLN A 468 0.78 10.85 -21.94
N ALA A 469 0.33 10.46 -20.74
CA ALA A 469 0.59 11.20 -19.51
C ALA A 469 1.96 10.89 -18.87
N SER A 470 2.59 9.77 -19.26
CA SER A 470 3.85 9.30 -18.68
C SER A 470 4.78 8.75 -19.77
N GLN A 471 5.91 8.15 -19.38
CA GLN A 471 6.94 7.66 -20.31
C GLN A 471 6.70 6.20 -20.72
N GLY A 472 5.48 5.70 -20.50
CA GLY A 472 5.10 4.32 -20.75
C GLY A 472 3.80 3.95 -20.04
N VAL A 473 3.59 2.66 -19.83
CA VAL A 473 2.44 2.11 -19.10
C VAL A 473 2.85 0.84 -18.38
N MET A 474 2.28 0.63 -17.19
CA MET A 474 2.33 -0.63 -16.47
C MET A 474 0.93 -1.24 -16.37
N LEU A 475 0.81 -2.53 -16.68
CA LEU A 475 -0.44 -3.28 -16.63
C LEU A 475 -0.41 -4.22 -15.41
N PHE A 476 -1.24 -3.95 -14.41
CA PHE A 476 -1.43 -4.81 -13.24
C PHE A 476 -2.82 -5.46 -13.34
N ASP A 477 -2.96 -6.75 -13.62
CA ASP A 477 -1.99 -7.84 -13.55
C ASP A 477 -2.27 -8.86 -14.68
N LEU A 478 -1.28 -9.72 -14.99
CA LEU A 478 -1.36 -10.81 -15.97
C LEU A 478 -2.66 -11.62 -15.88
N VAL A 479 -3.12 -11.91 -14.66
CA VAL A 479 -4.29 -12.76 -14.43
C VAL A 479 -5.53 -12.25 -15.18
N TYR A 480 -5.68 -10.93 -15.31
CA TYR A 480 -6.82 -10.33 -16.00
C TYR A 480 -6.68 -10.34 -17.52
N ILE A 481 -5.46 -10.20 -18.05
CA ILE A 481 -5.19 -10.37 -19.48
C ILE A 481 -5.61 -11.78 -19.91
N GLU A 482 -5.23 -12.76 -19.10
CA GLU A 482 -5.55 -14.17 -19.33
C GLU A 482 -7.05 -14.46 -19.16
N GLN A 483 -7.69 -13.98 -18.08
CA GLN A 483 -9.12 -14.19 -17.84
C GLN A 483 -10.00 -13.54 -18.92
N TYR A 484 -9.60 -12.39 -19.45
CA TYR A 484 -10.40 -11.64 -20.43
C TYR A 484 -9.97 -11.89 -21.88
N GLY A 485 -8.94 -12.69 -22.12
CA GLY A 485 -8.44 -13.00 -23.47
C GLY A 485 -7.86 -11.76 -24.18
N TRP A 486 -7.22 -10.85 -23.46
CA TRP A 486 -6.79 -9.55 -23.99
C TRP A 486 -5.43 -9.55 -24.69
N TRP A 487 -4.81 -10.70 -24.94
CA TRP A 487 -3.54 -10.76 -25.67
C TRP A 487 -3.63 -10.16 -27.08
N ASP A 488 -4.68 -10.48 -27.83
CA ASP A 488 -4.87 -9.92 -29.17
C ASP A 488 -5.22 -8.43 -29.13
N LEU A 489 -5.89 -7.99 -28.06
CA LEU A 489 -6.17 -6.58 -27.81
C LEU A 489 -4.87 -5.79 -27.58
N LEU A 490 -3.96 -6.34 -26.77
CA LEU A 490 -2.63 -5.74 -26.55
C LEU A 490 -1.82 -5.68 -27.84
N LYS A 491 -1.85 -6.73 -28.67
CA LYS A 491 -1.21 -6.73 -30.01
C LYS A 491 -1.72 -5.59 -30.88
N GLN A 492 -3.01 -5.26 -30.81
CA GLN A 492 -3.59 -4.14 -31.54
C GLN A 492 -3.16 -2.78 -30.95
N VAL A 493 -3.20 -2.63 -29.63
CA VAL A 493 -2.84 -1.37 -28.94
C VAL A 493 -1.34 -1.03 -29.09
N PHE A 494 -0.48 -2.05 -29.01
CA PHE A 494 0.98 -1.91 -29.09
C PHE A 494 1.57 -2.27 -30.46
N ALA A 495 0.73 -2.24 -31.51
CA ALA A 495 1.14 -2.59 -32.87
C ALA A 495 2.39 -1.81 -33.34
N GLY A 496 3.23 -2.47 -34.13
CA GLY A 496 4.48 -1.93 -34.65
C GLY A 496 5.71 -2.50 -33.96
N GLU A 497 6.84 -1.80 -34.10
CA GLU A 497 8.10 -2.21 -33.50
C GLU A 497 8.06 -2.05 -31.97
N VAL A 498 8.72 -2.98 -31.27
CA VAL A 498 8.84 -2.93 -29.81
C VAL A 498 9.85 -1.83 -29.45
N PRO A 499 9.43 -0.76 -28.74
CA PRO A 499 10.29 0.39 -28.46
C PRO A 499 11.34 0.05 -27.41
N THR A 500 12.41 0.85 -27.40
CA THR A 500 13.43 0.78 -26.37
C THR A 500 12.90 1.36 -25.05
N LEU A 501 13.30 0.76 -23.94
CA LEU A 501 13.01 1.26 -22.60
C LEU A 501 13.66 2.63 -22.36
N PRO A 502 12.91 3.67 -21.93
CA PRO A 502 13.44 5.04 -21.82
C PRO A 502 14.68 5.16 -20.94
N GLN A 503 14.71 4.46 -19.81
CA GLN A 503 15.80 4.49 -18.83
C GLN A 503 17.09 3.82 -19.32
N ARG A 504 17.03 3.06 -20.41
CA ARG A 504 18.22 2.41 -21.02
C ARG A 504 18.94 3.29 -22.03
N ILE A 505 18.35 4.43 -22.40
CA ILE A 505 18.94 5.37 -23.34
C ILE A 505 19.78 6.39 -22.56
N PRO A 506 21.13 6.39 -22.68
CA PRO A 506 22.01 7.27 -21.90
C PRO A 506 21.69 8.76 -22.04
N GLU A 507 21.28 9.19 -23.24
CA GLU A 507 20.91 10.57 -23.53
C GLU A 507 19.65 10.97 -22.77
N LEU A 508 18.66 10.09 -22.66
CA LEU A 508 17.44 10.33 -21.89
C LEU A 508 17.71 10.36 -20.39
N ARG A 509 18.59 9.49 -19.87
CA ARG A 509 19.04 9.55 -18.47
C ARG A 509 19.69 10.89 -18.14
N SER A 510 20.58 11.34 -19.02
CA SER A 510 21.28 12.62 -18.86
C SER A 510 20.31 13.79 -18.91
N ALA A 511 19.40 13.80 -19.88
CA ALA A 511 18.40 14.86 -20.02
C ALA A 511 17.39 14.88 -18.86
N LEU A 512 16.97 13.72 -18.35
CA LEU A 512 16.14 13.62 -17.16
C LEU A 512 16.85 14.21 -15.94
N HIS A 513 18.13 13.84 -15.73
CA HIS A 513 18.94 14.38 -14.65
C HIS A 513 19.07 15.90 -14.73
N GLU A 514 19.37 16.44 -15.91
CA GLU A 514 19.44 17.88 -16.15
C GLU A 514 18.09 18.58 -15.89
N ALA A 515 16.98 17.98 -16.33
CA ALA A 515 15.63 18.51 -16.05
C ALA A 515 15.29 18.46 -14.56
N TYR A 516 15.79 17.47 -13.82
CA TYR A 516 15.70 17.39 -12.37
C TYR A 516 16.55 18.45 -11.68
N LEU A 517 17.77 18.73 -12.17
CA LEU A 517 18.61 19.79 -11.61
C LEU A 517 18.01 21.18 -11.80
N ARG A 518 17.26 21.40 -12.89
CA ARG A 518 16.51 22.63 -13.16
C ARG A 518 15.13 22.69 -12.50
N SER A 519 14.58 21.56 -12.08
CA SER A 519 13.27 21.59 -11.44
C SER A 519 13.41 22.32 -10.11
N HIS A 520 12.47 23.27 -9.90
CA HIS A 520 12.32 24.25 -8.83
C HIS A 520 12.77 25.67 -9.21
#